data_AF-A0A2X3J8J2-F1
#
_entry.id   AF-A0A2X3J8J2-F1
#
_cell.length_a   1.000
_cell.length_b   1.000
_cell.length_c   1.000
_cell.angle_alpha   90.00
_cell.angle_beta   90.00
_cell.angle_gamma   90.00
#
_symmetry.space_group_name_H-M   'P 1'
#
loop_
_entity.id
_entity.type
_entity.pdbx_description
1 polymer ?
#
loop_
_entity_poly.entity_id
_entity_poly.type
_entity_poly.pdbx_seq_one_letter_code
_entity_poly.pdbx_strand_id
1 'polypeptide(L)'
;MVKSQPILRYILRAIPAIAVAVMLSACSSTNTANMHSETHAVGEKDSFLLQASQDEFEEMVRNVDVKSRIMDQYASWKGVRYRLGGSSRAGIDCSAFVHARSRSSLV
;
A
#
# COMPACT_ATOMS: atom_id res chain seq x y z
N MET A 1 -55.35 8.21 -13.95
CA MET A 1 -54.32 8.17 -15.01
C MET A 1 -53.26 9.23 -14.68
N VAL A 2 -52.25 8.88 -13.86
CA VAL A 2 -51.20 9.82 -13.43
C VAL A 2 -50.15 9.96 -14.53
N LYS A 3 -49.96 11.19 -14.99
CA LYS A 3 -49.18 11.58 -16.16
C LYS A 3 -47.69 11.37 -15.87
N SER A 4 -47.04 10.46 -16.61
CA SER A 4 -45.60 10.21 -16.59
C SER A 4 -44.80 11.52 -16.65
N GLN A 5 -44.08 11.85 -15.57
CA GLN A 5 -43.15 12.98 -15.52
C GLN A 5 -41.73 12.45 -15.76
N PRO A 6 -41.21 12.45 -17.01
CA PRO A 6 -39.88 11.89 -17.31
C PRO A 6 -38.74 12.66 -16.61
N ILE A 7 -38.97 13.93 -16.31
CA ILE A 7 -38.02 14.85 -15.67
C ILE A 7 -37.71 14.39 -14.23
N LEU A 8 -38.71 13.89 -13.49
CA LEU A 8 -38.55 13.46 -12.11
C LEU A 8 -37.65 12.21 -11.98
N ARG A 9 -37.68 11.33 -12.99
CA ARG A 9 -36.83 10.13 -13.04
C ARG A 9 -35.38 10.46 -13.36
N TYR A 10 -35.14 11.52 -14.13
CA TYR A 10 -33.79 11.97 -14.47
C TYR A 10 -33.11 12.63 -13.27
N ILE A 11 -33.84 13.47 -12.53
CA ILE A 11 -33.37 14.07 -11.27
C ILE A 11 -33.08 12.99 -10.23
N LEU A 12 -33.97 12.00 -10.05
CA LEU A 12 -33.78 10.91 -9.10
C LEU A 12 -32.55 10.03 -9.41
N ARG A 13 -32.14 9.94 -10.68
CA ARG A 13 -30.91 9.24 -11.12
C ARG A 13 -29.65 10.10 -11.08
N ALA A 14 -29.76 11.42 -11.11
CA ALA A 14 -28.62 12.33 -11.03
C ALA A 14 -28.12 12.53 -9.59
N ILE A 15 -29.02 12.45 -8.60
CA ILE A 15 -28.68 12.57 -7.16
C ILE A 15 -27.54 11.63 -6.70
N PRO A 16 -27.55 10.31 -7.00
CA PRO A 16 -26.47 9.43 -6.57
C PRO A 16 -25.13 9.76 -7.26
N ALA A 17 -25.15 10.21 -8.52
CA ALA A 17 -23.92 10.57 -9.24
C ALA A 17 -23.26 11.83 -8.67
N ILE A 18 -24.05 12.84 -8.29
CA ILE A 18 -23.56 14.07 -7.67
C ILE A 18 -23.02 13.78 -6.26
N ALA A 19 -23.70 12.93 -5.48
CA ALA A 19 -23.22 12.54 -4.15
C ALA A 19 -21.86 11.84 -4.19
N VAL A 20 -21.62 10.97 -5.18
CA VAL A 20 -20.33 10.30 -5.37
C VAL A 20 -19.23 11.29 -5.75
N ALA A 21 -19.51 12.27 -6.61
CA ALA A 21 -18.55 13.30 -6.98
C ALA A 21 -18.14 14.19 -5.78
N VAL A 22 -19.11 14.56 -4.92
CA VAL A 22 -18.85 15.34 -3.70
C VAL A 22 -18.02 14.55 -2.69
N MET A 23 -18.27 13.25 -2.53
CA MET A 23 -17.46 12.38 -1.66
C MET A 23 -16.02 12.20 -2.15
N LEU A 24 -15.80 12.13 -3.47
CA LEU A 24 -14.45 12.03 -4.05
C LEU A 24 -13.63 13.31 -3.86
N SER A 25 -14.29 14.49 -3.82
CA SER A 25 -13.61 15.77 -3.61
C SER A 25 -13.21 16.02 -2.14
N ALA A 26 -13.67 15.20 -1.21
CA ALA A 26 -13.32 15.29 0.22
C ALA A 26 -12.12 14.42 0.61
N CYS A 27 -11.53 13.65 -0.31
CA CYS A 27 -10.35 12.81 -0.07
C CYS A 27 -9.00 13.47 -0.43
N SER A 28 -8.94 14.79 -0.64
CA SER A 28 -7.65 15.47 -0.80
C SER A 28 -7.14 15.98 0.55
N SER A 29 -6.43 15.11 1.28
CA SER A 29 -5.63 15.52 2.44
C SER A 29 -4.26 15.96 1.92
N THR A 30 -4.11 17.24 1.59
CA THR A 30 -2.79 17.86 1.45
C THR A 30 -2.31 18.23 2.85
N ASN A 31 -1.59 17.32 3.50
CA ASN A 31 -0.67 17.69 4.57
C ASN A 31 0.40 18.60 3.97
N THR A 32 0.13 19.89 3.94
CA THR A 32 1.11 20.91 3.56
C THR A 32 1.96 21.15 4.79
N ALA A 33 2.86 20.21 5.09
CA ALA A 33 3.90 20.43 6.08
C ALA A 33 4.84 21.50 5.49
N ASN A 34 4.81 22.68 6.10
CA ASN A 34 5.75 23.79 5.99
C ASN A 34 7.01 23.48 5.18
N MET A 35 7.06 23.94 3.93
CA MET A 35 8.31 24.04 3.20
C MET A 35 8.99 25.35 3.57
N HIS A 36 9.73 25.34 4.68
CA HIS A 36 10.73 26.37 4.95
C HIS A 36 12.09 25.73 4.62
N SER A 37 12.71 26.16 3.53
CA SER A 37 14.11 25.82 3.28
C SER A 37 14.82 27.09 2.83
N GLU A 38 15.49 27.69 3.80
CA GLU A 38 16.42 28.79 3.59
C GLU A 38 17.58 28.32 2.71
N THR A 39 17.95 29.18 1.79
CA THR A 39 19.11 29.11 0.91
C THR A 39 20.41 28.77 1.66
N HIS A 40 21.02 27.63 1.33
CA HIS A 40 22.45 27.40 1.52
C HIS A 40 23.04 26.78 0.24
N ALA A 41 23.74 27.62 -0.52
CA ALA A 41 24.43 27.27 -1.75
C ALA A 41 25.79 26.62 -1.46
N VAL A 42 25.90 25.30 -1.54
CA VAL A 42 27.17 24.57 -1.78
C VAL A 42 26.86 23.20 -2.43
N GLY A 43 27.30 22.96 -3.67
CA GLY A 43 27.54 21.59 -4.18
C GLY A 43 26.36 20.74 -4.69
N GLU A 44 25.43 21.27 -5.49
CA GLU A 44 24.24 20.54 -5.99
C GLU A 44 24.54 19.28 -6.83
N LYS A 45 25.69 19.21 -7.52
CA LYS A 45 25.99 18.10 -8.44
C LYS A 45 26.56 16.87 -7.74
N ASP A 46 27.39 17.05 -6.72
CA ASP A 46 27.96 15.93 -5.96
C ASP A 46 26.95 15.39 -4.95
N SER A 47 26.09 16.24 -4.37
CA SER A 47 25.02 15.79 -3.47
C SER A 47 23.93 15.02 -4.21
N PHE A 48 23.52 15.45 -5.41
CA PHE A 48 22.54 14.73 -6.22
C PHE A 48 23.07 13.40 -6.76
N LEU A 49 24.34 13.33 -7.17
CA LEU A 49 24.98 12.08 -7.60
C LEU A 49 25.20 11.10 -6.44
N LEU A 50 25.60 11.60 -5.26
CA LEU A 50 25.67 10.78 -4.06
C LEU A 50 24.27 10.33 -3.61
N GLN A 51 23.26 11.18 -3.71
CA GLN A 51 21.86 10.83 -3.40
C GLN A 51 21.37 9.69 -4.30
N ALA A 52 21.58 9.80 -5.63
CA ALA A 52 21.20 8.75 -6.58
C ALA A 52 21.93 7.42 -6.31
N SER A 53 23.22 7.47 -5.94
CA SER A 53 23.97 6.27 -5.58
C SER A 53 23.55 5.64 -4.24
N GLN A 54 23.06 6.45 -3.31
CA GLN A 54 22.59 5.99 -2.01
C GLN A 54 21.20 5.39 -2.10
N ASP A 55 20.28 5.97 -2.87
CA ASP A 55 18.93 5.44 -3.05
C ASP A 55 18.95 4.05 -3.72
N GLU A 56 19.81 3.85 -4.73
CA GLU A 56 20.00 2.52 -5.34
C GLU A 56 20.62 1.50 -4.36
N PHE A 57 21.57 1.95 -3.53
CA PHE A 57 22.18 1.09 -2.52
C PHE A 57 21.19 0.74 -1.41
N GLU A 58 20.41 1.69 -0.91
CA GLU A 58 19.35 1.48 0.09
C GLU A 58 18.27 0.55 -0.46
N GLU A 59 17.87 0.68 -1.73
CA GLU A 59 16.93 -0.24 -2.36
C GLU A 59 17.52 -1.65 -2.45
N MET A 60 18.78 -1.81 -2.85
CA MET A 60 19.45 -3.11 -2.90
C MET A 60 19.53 -3.74 -1.51
N VAL A 61 20.01 -3.01 -0.50
CA VAL A 61 20.14 -3.49 0.87
C VAL A 61 18.78 -3.84 1.45
N ARG A 62 17.75 -3.02 1.23
CA ARG A 62 16.38 -3.30 1.63
C ARG A 62 15.85 -4.57 0.96
N ASN A 63 16.11 -4.76 -0.33
CA ASN A 63 15.68 -5.96 -1.06
C ASN A 63 16.41 -7.23 -0.55
N VAL A 64 17.69 -7.11 -0.22
CA VAL A 64 18.47 -8.20 0.40
C VAL A 64 17.92 -8.56 1.79
N ASP A 65 17.62 -7.56 2.63
CA ASP A 65 17.03 -7.76 3.97
C ASP A 65 15.60 -8.33 3.89
N VAL A 66 14.78 -7.85 2.95
CA VAL A 66 13.45 -8.42 2.72
C VAL A 66 13.56 -9.89 2.29
N LYS A 67 14.50 -10.20 1.38
CA LYS A 67 14.72 -11.57 0.93
C LYS A 67 15.22 -12.48 2.06
N SER A 68 16.17 -12.05 2.87
CA SER A 68 16.68 -12.86 4.00
C SER A 68 15.56 -13.17 4.99
N ARG A 69 14.79 -12.16 5.42
CA ARG A 69 13.66 -12.34 6.34
C ARG A 69 12.59 -13.28 5.78
N ILE A 70 12.30 -13.18 4.49
CA ILE A 70 11.39 -14.10 3.79
C ILE A 70 11.91 -15.54 3.84
N MET A 71 13.21 -15.72 3.59
CA MET A 71 13.86 -17.03 3.60
C MET A 71 13.92 -17.64 5.01
N ASP A 72 14.13 -16.83 6.04
CA ASP A 72 14.14 -17.29 7.43
C ASP A 72 12.75 -17.80 7.86
N GLN A 73 11.70 -17.06 7.50
CA GLN A 73 10.33 -17.51 7.73
C GLN A 73 10.05 -18.81 6.97
N TYR A 74 10.42 -18.87 5.69
CA TYR A 74 10.28 -20.08 4.88
C TYR A 74 11.00 -21.28 5.50
N ALA A 75 12.23 -21.11 6.00
CA ALA A 75 13.01 -22.18 6.62
C ALA A 75 12.24 -22.84 7.77
N SER A 76 11.51 -22.05 8.56
CA SER A 76 10.70 -22.58 9.67
C SER A 76 9.51 -23.42 9.18
N TRP A 77 8.91 -23.06 8.03
CA TRP A 77 7.72 -23.70 7.45
C TRP A 77 8.05 -24.78 6.41
N LYS A 78 9.32 -24.94 6.06
CA LYS A 78 9.78 -25.95 5.12
C LYS A 78 9.40 -27.35 5.63
N GLY A 79 8.68 -28.10 4.81
CA GLY A 79 8.24 -29.47 5.12
C GLY A 79 6.83 -29.59 5.71
N VAL A 80 6.19 -28.48 6.10
CA VAL A 80 4.77 -28.49 6.48
C VAL A 80 3.92 -28.76 5.24
N ARG A 81 2.97 -29.71 5.35
CA ARG A 81 2.08 -30.07 4.24
C ARG A 81 1.04 -28.99 3.99
N TYR A 82 0.60 -28.88 2.73
CA TYR A 82 -0.55 -28.04 2.41
C TYR A 82 -1.82 -28.62 3.03
N ARG A 83 -2.65 -27.77 3.62
CA ARG A 83 -3.98 -28.13 4.12
C ARG A 83 -4.90 -26.93 3.98
N LEU A 84 -6.01 -27.09 3.24
CA LEU A 84 -7.01 -26.03 3.07
C LEU A 84 -7.58 -25.62 4.43
N GLY A 85 -7.57 -24.32 4.75
CA GLY A 85 -7.99 -23.77 6.04
C GLY A 85 -6.99 -24.05 7.19
N GLY A 86 -5.81 -24.58 6.88
CA GLY A 86 -4.77 -24.87 7.85
C GLY A 86 -3.98 -23.61 8.23
N SER A 87 -3.68 -23.46 9.51
CA SER A 87 -2.91 -22.32 10.06
C SER A 87 -1.81 -22.74 11.04
N SER A 88 -1.43 -24.02 11.05
CA SER A 88 -0.48 -24.59 12.03
C SER A 88 0.57 -25.49 11.37
N ARG A 89 1.53 -25.97 12.16
CA ARG A 89 2.59 -26.89 11.71
C ARG A 89 2.07 -28.27 11.24
N ALA A 90 0.83 -28.63 11.57
CA ALA A 90 0.19 -29.85 11.08
C ALA A 90 -0.33 -29.72 9.63
N GLY A 91 -0.45 -28.49 9.13
CA GLY A 91 -0.80 -28.19 7.75
C GLY A 91 -1.24 -26.74 7.60
N ILE A 92 -0.81 -26.10 6.51
CA ILE A 92 -1.03 -24.67 6.26
C ILE A 92 -1.59 -24.41 4.85
N ASP A 93 -2.46 -23.40 4.71
CA ASP A 93 -2.92 -22.91 3.40
C ASP A 93 -2.16 -21.66 2.92
N CYS A 94 -2.42 -21.26 1.67
CA CYS A 94 -1.73 -20.13 1.04
C CYS A 94 -1.97 -18.81 1.79
N SER A 95 -3.22 -18.54 2.19
CA SER A 95 -3.60 -17.31 2.89
C SER A 95 -3.01 -17.22 4.29
N ALA A 96 -3.01 -18.33 5.03
CA ALA A 96 -2.48 -18.43 6.37
C ALA A 96 -0.95 -18.32 6.36
N PHE A 97 -0.26 -18.85 5.34
CA PHE A 97 1.18 -18.68 5.20
C PHE A 97 1.57 -17.21 4.96
N VAL A 98 0.85 -16.50 4.09
CA VAL A 98 1.07 -15.07 3.85
C VAL A 98 0.71 -14.24 5.09
N HIS A 99 -0.39 -14.56 5.76
CA HIS A 99 -0.79 -13.90 7.00
C HIS A 99 0.23 -14.10 8.12
N ALA A 100 0.76 -15.32 8.29
CA ALA A 100 1.81 -15.62 9.26
C ALA A 100 3.06 -14.76 9.03
N ARG A 101 3.48 -14.58 7.76
CA ARG A 101 4.58 -13.66 7.40
C ARG A 101 4.32 -12.23 7.85
N SER A 102 3.12 -11.70 7.57
CA SER A 102 2.78 -10.32 7.92
C SER A 102 2.78 -10.08 9.42
N ARG A 103 2.32 -11.06 10.21
CA ARG A 103 2.22 -10.94 11.67
C ARG A 103 3.57 -11.03 12.37
N SER A 104 4.49 -11.82 11.85
CA SER A 104 5.86 -11.95 12.38
C SER A 104 6.75 -10.73 12.12
N SER A 105 6.32 -9.79 11.27
CA SER A 105 7.05 -8.52 11.02
C SER A 105 6.60 -7.37 11.93
N LEU A 106 5.59 -7.60 12.79
CA LEU A 106 5.00 -6.62 13.72
C LEU A 106 5.45 -6.81 15.18
N VAL A 107 6.45 -7.66 15.43
CA VAL A 107 7.06 -7.90 16.76
C VAL A 107 8.55 -7.63 16.67
#